data_AF-A0A011QQA3-F1
#
_entry.id   AF-A0A011QQA3-F1
#
_cell.length_a   1.000
_cell.length_b   1.000
_cell.length_c   1.000
_cell.angle_alpha   90.00
_cell.angle_beta   90.00
_cell.angle_gamma   90.00
#
_symmetry.space_group_name_H-M   'P 1'
#
loop_
_entity.id
_entity.type
_entity.pdbx_description
1 polymer ?
#
loop_
_entity_poly.entity_id
_entity_poly.type
_entity_poly.pdbx_seq_one_letter_code
_entity_poly.pdbx_strand_id
1 'polypeptide(L)'
;MSELIQRAKNFATSAHQRIGHRRKYSDQPYQVHLESVARMVASVSDDAEMIAAAWLHDVVEDTPATLGDVEREFGPAVAALVQDLTDVSRPSDGNRAIRKETDRQHTAHASPRAKTIKLADLIDNCQDITSHDARFARVYLSEMNALLAVLGEGNTRLLNKARALHGECQEKLSQRAGAEASPSTIGLAALFPQVANSLLLRRFREVFTAGDIAEPLLSFDTDAPARDSARIMKARHLKIAGIRVDGVVQAYVRLADIAVGDVGDGDRGGAAPSGRQLQHIAADQVLAINAPLMDVVGILTRHDQCFVSVFDSVVGLIERDAVNKPPVRMWLFGAITLYEMGLLTLIEKIYPDGSWQGILPAGRLEKARELQRERQRRNQHCELIDCLQLADKAMLTLEYPPARDALGLPSKRAAKALIKDLESLRNHLAHAQDIVSHDWVQIIRLAHRMAELSTA
;
A
#
# COMPACT_ATOMS: atom_id res chain seq x y z
N MET A 1 15.39 34.02 17.43
CA MET A 1 14.69 32.74 17.66
C MET A 1 14.66 32.51 19.16
N SER A 2 13.49 32.28 19.77
CA SER A 2 13.40 32.09 21.22
C SER A 2 14.13 30.80 21.66
N GLU A 3 14.57 30.75 22.92
CA GLU A 3 15.24 29.56 23.48
C GLU A 3 14.38 28.31 23.36
N LEU A 4 13.06 28.44 23.55
CA LEU A 4 12.08 27.37 23.39
C LEU A 4 12.11 26.76 21.98
N ILE A 5 12.08 27.58 20.94
CA ILE A 5 12.09 27.13 19.54
C ILE A 5 13.41 26.41 19.22
N GLN A 6 14.54 26.94 19.71
CA GLN A 6 15.84 26.32 19.48
C GLN A 6 15.95 24.94 20.16
N ARG A 7 15.43 24.81 21.39
CA ARG A 7 15.36 23.53 22.09
C ARG A 7 14.46 22.53 21.36
N ALA A 8 13.27 22.95 20.92
CA ALA A 8 12.34 22.11 20.16
C ALA A 8 12.96 21.63 18.84
N LYS A 9 13.60 22.53 18.08
CA LYS A 9 14.35 22.21 16.85
C LYS A 9 15.41 21.13 17.11
N ASN A 10 16.24 21.32 18.14
CA ASN A 10 17.32 20.38 18.45
C ASN A 10 16.77 19.01 18.87
N PHE A 11 15.70 19.00 19.67
CA PHE A 11 15.06 17.77 20.14
C PHE A 11 14.46 16.98 18.98
N ALA A 12 13.61 17.61 18.15
CA ALA A 12 12.97 16.95 17.02
C ALA A 12 14.00 16.43 16.01
N THR A 13 14.98 17.28 15.66
CA THR A 13 16.07 16.89 14.75
C THR A 13 16.82 15.66 15.27
N SER A 14 17.18 15.65 16.56
CA SER A 14 17.88 14.52 17.16
C SER A 14 17.01 13.26 17.22
N ALA A 15 15.73 13.38 17.58
CA ALA A 15 14.80 12.26 17.69
C ALA A 15 14.63 11.55 16.33
N HIS A 16 14.35 12.29 15.27
CA HIS A 16 14.19 11.73 13.92
C HIS A 16 15.52 11.24 13.32
N GLN A 17 16.67 11.88 13.62
CA GLN A 17 17.98 11.40 13.17
C GLN A 17 18.37 10.05 13.79
N ARG A 18 18.06 9.81 15.08
CA ARG A 18 18.39 8.56 15.77
C ARG A 18 17.74 7.33 15.15
N ILE A 19 16.54 7.49 14.60
CA ILE A 19 15.82 6.42 13.89
C ILE A 19 16.12 6.41 12.38
N GLY A 20 17.01 7.29 11.90
CA GLY A 20 17.34 7.41 10.49
C GLY A 20 16.18 7.91 9.62
N HIS A 21 15.26 8.72 10.16
CA HIS A 21 14.05 9.15 9.44
C HIS A 21 14.40 10.01 8.22
N ARG A 22 13.88 9.61 7.06
CA ARG A 22 14.06 10.27 5.77
C ARG A 22 12.74 10.43 5.05
N ARG A 23 12.66 11.45 4.19
CA ARG A 23 11.53 11.71 3.31
C ARG A 23 11.40 10.59 2.29
N LYS A 24 10.20 10.03 2.15
CA LYS A 24 9.90 8.88 1.30
C LYS A 24 10.34 9.05 -0.16
N TYR A 25 10.18 10.24 -0.74
CA TYR A 25 10.39 10.45 -2.18
C TYR A 25 11.73 11.10 -2.53
N SER A 26 12.21 12.01 -1.69
CA SER A 26 13.44 12.78 -1.94
C SER A 26 14.67 12.22 -1.21
N ASP A 27 14.50 11.24 -0.33
CA ASP A 27 15.52 10.67 0.56
C ASP A 27 16.24 11.72 1.44
N GLN A 28 15.69 12.93 1.52
CA GLN A 28 16.23 14.00 2.35
C GLN A 28 16.01 13.71 3.84
N PRO A 29 16.90 14.17 4.73
CA PRO A 29 16.67 14.07 6.17
C PRO A 29 15.31 14.67 6.55
N TYR A 30 14.57 13.98 7.44
CA TYR A 30 13.21 14.43 7.82
C TYR A 30 13.18 15.84 8.42
N GLN A 31 14.29 16.31 8.98
CA GLN A 31 14.49 17.69 9.43
C GLN A 31 14.06 18.76 8.41
N VAL A 32 14.21 18.49 7.10
CA VAL A 32 13.79 19.42 6.04
C VAL A 32 12.28 19.68 6.08
N HIS A 33 11.48 18.65 6.38
CA HIS A 33 10.04 18.79 6.61
C HIS A 33 9.74 19.72 7.78
N LEU A 34 10.31 19.38 8.94
CA LEU A 34 10.07 20.07 10.20
C LEU A 34 10.43 21.55 10.09
N GLU A 35 11.54 21.86 9.42
CA GLU A 35 11.96 23.24 9.16
C GLU A 35 10.98 23.98 8.26
N SER A 36 10.48 23.32 7.20
CA SER A 36 9.51 23.92 6.29
C SER A 36 8.19 24.24 6.98
N VAL A 37 7.65 23.30 7.77
CA VAL A 37 6.42 23.47 8.56
C VAL A 37 6.58 24.57 9.59
N ALA A 38 7.64 24.53 10.41
CA ALA A 38 7.90 25.55 11.43
C ALA A 38 8.09 26.95 10.81
N ARG A 39 8.76 27.06 9.66
CA ARG A 39 8.91 28.32 8.94
C ARG A 39 7.58 28.84 8.40
N MET A 40 6.69 27.96 7.93
CA MET A 40 5.34 28.37 7.49
C MET A 40 4.49 28.89 8.65
N VAL A 41 4.52 28.22 9.80
CA VAL A 41 3.83 28.69 11.02
C VAL A 41 4.40 30.04 11.47
N ALA A 42 5.72 30.19 11.53
CA ALA A 42 6.39 31.45 11.88
C ALA A 42 6.09 32.62 10.90
N SER A 43 5.62 32.32 9.68
CA SER A 43 5.22 33.35 8.72
C SER A 43 3.83 33.93 8.96
N VAL A 44 3.04 33.31 9.85
CA VAL A 44 1.66 33.71 10.17
C VAL A 44 1.39 33.88 11.67
N SER A 45 2.36 33.57 12.52
CA SER A 45 2.27 33.69 13.98
C SER A 45 3.66 33.92 14.58
N ASP A 46 3.75 34.75 15.62
CA ASP A 46 4.93 34.99 16.45
C ASP A 46 4.89 34.19 17.77
N ASP A 47 3.89 33.33 17.94
CA ASP A 47 3.68 32.47 19.10
C ASP A 47 4.78 31.40 19.18
N ALA A 48 5.65 31.52 20.18
CA ALA A 48 6.78 30.64 20.37
C ALA A 48 6.39 29.18 20.64
N GLU A 49 5.26 28.94 21.31
CA GLU A 49 4.78 27.58 21.59
C GLU A 49 4.21 26.93 20.33
N MET A 50 3.51 27.68 19.47
CA MET A 50 3.07 27.17 18.17
C MET A 50 4.23 26.80 17.26
N ILE A 51 5.26 27.64 17.20
CA ILE A 51 6.45 27.37 16.38
C ILE A 51 7.23 26.18 16.96
N ALA A 52 7.31 26.05 18.29
CA ALA A 52 7.91 24.89 18.93
C ALA A 52 7.11 23.60 18.65
N ALA A 53 5.78 23.64 18.78
CA ALA A 53 4.91 22.52 18.45
C ALA A 53 5.00 22.13 16.96
N ALA A 54 5.17 23.09 16.05
CA ALA A 54 5.41 22.81 14.64
C ALA A 54 6.71 22.03 14.38
N TRP A 55 7.77 22.25 15.16
CA TRP A 55 8.96 21.40 15.12
C TRP A 55 8.72 19.99 15.68
N LEU A 56 7.79 19.85 16.61
CA LEU A 56 7.55 18.63 17.39
C LEU A 56 6.36 17.79 16.88
N HIS A 57 5.62 18.24 15.87
CA HIS A 57 4.30 17.69 15.55
C HIS A 57 4.30 16.19 15.24
N ASP A 58 5.34 15.68 14.59
CA ASP A 58 5.48 14.25 14.26
C ASP A 58 6.30 13.45 15.29
N VAL A 59 6.81 14.09 16.34
CA VAL A 59 7.78 13.46 17.24
C VAL A 59 7.16 12.32 18.04
N VAL A 60 5.91 12.47 18.46
CA VAL A 60 5.19 11.42 19.20
C VAL A 60 4.69 10.31 18.27
N GLU A 61 4.40 10.65 17.00
CA GLU A 61 3.88 9.69 16.02
C GLU A 61 4.98 8.79 15.45
N ASP A 62 6.14 9.37 15.10
CA ASP A 62 7.19 8.68 14.35
C ASP A 62 8.38 8.23 15.20
N THR A 63 8.50 8.71 16.43
CA THR A 63 9.67 8.43 17.27
C THR A 63 9.27 7.84 18.63
N PRO A 64 10.21 7.21 19.37
CA PRO A 64 9.90 6.68 20.70
C PRO A 64 9.57 7.73 21.78
N ALA A 65 9.60 9.02 21.46
CA ALA A 65 9.29 10.08 22.41
C ALA A 65 7.80 10.10 22.76
N THR A 66 7.48 10.39 24.02
CA THR A 66 6.10 10.40 24.52
C THR A 66 5.60 11.83 24.74
N LEU A 67 4.27 12.01 24.83
CA LEU A 67 3.68 13.29 25.26
C LEU A 67 4.22 13.75 26.63
N GLY A 68 4.51 12.81 27.54
CA GLY A 68 5.12 13.12 28.84
C GLY A 68 6.56 13.63 28.73
N ASP A 69 7.31 13.21 27.70
CA ASP A 69 8.63 13.80 27.39
C ASP A 69 8.50 15.21 26.85
N VAL A 70 7.52 15.45 25.96
CA VAL A 70 7.24 16.77 25.40
C VAL A 70 6.80 17.75 26.50
N GLU A 71 5.89 17.34 27.38
CA GLU A 71 5.42 18.16 28.49
C GLU A 71 6.55 18.52 29.46
N ARG A 72 7.39 17.54 29.82
CA ARG A 72 8.52 17.76 30.73
C ARG A 72 9.55 18.74 30.16
N GLU A 73 9.82 18.66 28.86
CA GLU A 73 10.84 19.49 28.20
C GLU A 73 10.32 20.88 27.81
N PHE A 74 9.08 20.98 27.32
CA PHE A 74 8.56 22.18 26.66
C PHE A 74 7.32 22.78 27.33
N GLY A 75 6.81 22.13 28.36
CA GLY A 75 5.66 22.57 29.14
C GLY A 75 4.31 22.07 28.61
N PRO A 76 3.25 22.20 29.42
CA PRO A 76 1.94 21.64 29.13
C PRO A 76 1.26 22.27 27.90
N ALA A 77 1.52 23.54 27.63
CA ALA A 77 0.93 24.22 26.48
C ALA A 77 1.43 23.67 25.14
N VAL A 78 2.73 23.36 25.03
CA VAL A 78 3.31 22.73 23.83
C VAL A 78 2.85 21.27 23.72
N ALA A 79 2.81 20.53 24.83
CA ALA A 79 2.31 19.16 24.83
C ALA A 79 0.85 19.05 24.39
N ALA A 80 -0.02 19.96 24.82
CA ALA A 80 -1.41 20.02 24.37
C ALA A 80 -1.52 20.25 22.85
N LEU A 81 -0.69 21.14 22.28
CA LEU A 81 -0.65 21.34 20.83
C LEU A 81 -0.16 20.09 20.08
N VAL A 82 0.87 19.41 20.60
CA VAL A 82 1.37 18.17 19.98
C VAL A 82 0.32 17.05 20.07
N GLN A 83 -0.39 16.95 21.18
CA GLN A 83 -1.49 15.99 21.35
C GLN A 83 -2.64 16.24 20.37
N ASP A 84 -3.02 17.50 20.16
CA ASP A 84 -4.02 17.90 19.16
C ASP A 84 -3.61 17.51 17.72
N LEU A 85 -2.29 17.42 17.45
CA LEU A 85 -1.72 17.15 16.14
C LEU A 85 -1.44 15.67 15.87
N THR A 86 -1.38 14.84 16.92
CA THR A 86 -1.07 13.41 16.83
C THR A 86 -2.33 12.63 16.47
N ASP A 87 -2.24 11.73 15.49
CA ASP A 87 -3.35 10.82 15.12
C ASP A 87 -3.74 9.95 16.35
N VAL A 88 -5.05 9.84 16.62
CA VAL A 88 -5.57 9.10 17.79
C VAL A 88 -6.10 7.72 17.42
N SER A 89 -6.36 7.51 16.12
CA SER A 89 -6.87 6.25 15.62
C SER A 89 -5.83 5.15 15.81
N ARG A 90 -6.31 3.99 16.25
CA ARG A 90 -5.52 2.79 16.37
C ARG A 90 -5.75 1.89 15.18
N PRO A 91 -4.79 1.00 14.85
CA PRO A 91 -4.98 0.01 13.80
C PRO A 91 -6.26 -0.83 13.97
N SER A 92 -6.66 -1.08 15.23
CA SER A 92 -7.88 -1.81 15.65
C SER A 92 -9.19 -1.09 15.34
N ASP A 93 -9.17 0.21 15.07
CA ASP A 93 -10.40 1.01 14.97
C ASP A 93 -11.14 0.84 13.63
N GLY A 94 -10.73 -0.13 12.80
CA GLY A 94 -11.37 -0.51 11.55
C GLY A 94 -10.52 -0.22 10.31
N ASN A 95 -11.16 -0.20 9.14
CA ASN A 95 -10.47 0.03 7.87
C ASN A 95 -9.91 1.48 7.76
N ARG A 96 -9.06 1.75 6.76
CA ARG A 96 -8.43 3.07 6.56
C ARG A 96 -9.42 4.23 6.56
N ALA A 97 -10.60 4.04 5.96
CA ALA A 97 -11.61 5.08 5.90
C ALA A 97 -12.17 5.42 7.29
N ILE A 98 -12.44 4.41 8.12
CA ILE A 98 -12.91 4.61 9.50
C ILE A 98 -11.82 5.30 10.33
N ARG A 99 -10.56 4.85 10.22
CA ARG A 99 -9.44 5.46 10.96
C ARG A 99 -9.23 6.93 10.61
N LYS A 100 -9.20 7.24 9.31
CA LYS A 100 -9.07 8.64 8.86
C LYS A 100 -10.28 9.49 9.18
N GLU A 101 -11.47 8.89 9.29
CA GLU A 101 -12.63 9.57 9.85
C GLU A 101 -12.45 9.88 11.34
N THR A 102 -11.98 8.93 12.15
CA THR A 102 -11.67 9.14 13.58
C THR A 102 -10.63 10.24 13.78
N ASP A 103 -9.51 10.21 13.04
CA ASP A 103 -8.47 11.25 13.13
C ASP A 103 -8.98 12.63 12.68
N ARG A 104 -9.86 12.65 11.67
CA ARG A 104 -10.52 13.88 11.22
C ARG A 104 -11.45 14.44 12.29
N GLN A 105 -12.18 13.59 13.01
CA GLN A 105 -13.01 14.01 14.13
C GLN A 105 -12.17 14.56 15.29
N HIS A 106 -11.03 13.92 15.61
CA HIS A 106 -10.06 14.46 16.57
C HIS A 106 -9.56 15.85 16.15
N THR A 107 -9.09 15.95 14.90
CA THR A 107 -8.63 17.23 14.30
C THR A 107 -9.73 18.29 14.28
N ALA A 108 -11.00 17.90 14.14
CA ALA A 108 -12.13 18.84 14.18
C ALA A 108 -12.29 19.51 15.55
N HIS A 109 -11.94 18.82 16.63
CA HIS A 109 -12.01 19.33 18.00
C HIS A 109 -10.69 19.97 18.48
N ALA A 110 -9.62 19.86 17.69
CA ALA A 110 -8.33 20.48 17.98
C ALA A 110 -8.42 22.01 18.09
N SER A 111 -7.49 22.60 18.85
CA SER A 111 -7.42 24.05 19.02
C SER A 111 -7.14 24.79 17.69
N PRO A 112 -7.60 26.05 17.52
CA PRO A 112 -7.27 26.89 16.35
C PRO A 112 -5.76 27.00 16.07
N ARG A 113 -4.96 26.98 17.14
CA ARG A 113 -3.49 26.97 17.10
C ARG A 113 -2.96 25.68 16.45
N ALA A 114 -3.42 24.50 16.90
CA ALA A 114 -3.08 23.22 16.29
C ALA A 114 -3.57 23.10 14.84
N LYS A 115 -4.81 23.52 14.54
CA LYS A 115 -5.34 23.56 13.17
C LYS A 115 -4.47 24.38 12.22
N THR A 116 -3.89 25.48 12.70
CA THR A 116 -2.93 26.31 11.94
C THR A 116 -1.65 25.54 11.61
N ILE A 117 -1.12 24.76 12.55
CA ILE A 117 0.06 23.92 12.33
C ILE A 117 -0.27 22.79 11.34
N LYS A 118 -1.43 22.14 11.48
CA LYS A 118 -1.88 21.08 10.57
C LYS A 118 -2.04 21.59 9.13
N LEU A 119 -2.49 22.84 8.94
CA LEU A 119 -2.51 23.46 7.61
C LEU A 119 -1.11 23.61 7.00
N ALA A 120 -0.10 23.99 7.80
CA ALA A 120 1.28 24.10 7.32
C ALA A 120 1.87 22.74 6.94
N ASP A 121 1.63 21.71 7.76
CA ASP A 121 1.95 20.31 7.47
C ASP A 121 1.34 19.85 6.14
N LEU A 122 0.02 19.99 5.98
CA LEU A 122 -0.69 19.60 4.75
C LEU A 122 -0.15 20.28 3.49
N ILE A 123 0.21 21.57 3.57
CA ILE A 123 0.78 22.32 2.44
C ILE A 123 2.12 21.71 2.02
N ASP A 124 3.01 21.46 2.98
CA ASP A 124 4.34 20.93 2.72
C ASP A 124 4.29 19.51 2.14
N ASN A 125 3.47 18.65 2.76
CA ASN A 125 3.26 17.27 2.31
C ASN A 125 2.57 17.22 0.93
N CYS A 126 1.60 18.10 0.64
CA CYS A 126 0.95 18.16 -0.67
C CYS A 126 1.95 18.47 -1.79
N GLN A 127 2.87 19.40 -1.58
CA GLN A 127 3.90 19.76 -2.58
C GLN A 127 4.85 18.60 -2.86
N ASP A 128 5.31 17.91 -1.82
CA ASP A 128 6.23 16.77 -1.97
C ASP A 128 5.53 15.58 -2.66
N ILE A 129 4.33 15.21 -2.20
CA ILE A 129 3.59 14.06 -2.72
C ILE A 129 3.18 14.26 -4.19
N THR A 130 2.61 15.42 -4.53
CA THR A 130 2.09 15.67 -5.90
C THR A 130 3.20 15.78 -6.95
N SER A 131 4.40 16.13 -6.52
CA SER A 131 5.58 16.20 -7.40
C SER A 131 6.17 14.82 -7.73
N HIS A 132 6.04 13.84 -6.83
CA HIS A 132 6.77 12.57 -6.92
C HIS A 132 5.88 11.32 -7.11
N ASP A 133 4.64 11.31 -6.62
CA ASP A 133 3.74 10.14 -6.73
C ASP A 133 2.33 10.55 -7.16
N ALA A 134 2.11 10.64 -8.47
CA ALA A 134 0.82 11.04 -9.05
C ALA A 134 -0.33 10.08 -8.71
N ARG A 135 -0.04 8.82 -8.38
CA ARG A 135 -1.06 7.81 -8.03
C ARG A 135 -1.51 7.98 -6.59
N PHE A 136 -0.56 8.07 -5.65
CA PHE A 136 -0.88 8.32 -4.24
C PHE A 136 -1.43 9.73 -4.04
N ALA A 137 -0.99 10.71 -4.83
CA ALA A 137 -1.49 12.07 -4.77
C ALA A 137 -3.02 12.18 -4.92
N ARG A 138 -3.67 11.30 -5.69
CA ARG A 138 -5.15 11.29 -5.81
C ARG A 138 -5.83 10.93 -4.48
N VAL A 139 -5.31 9.91 -3.79
CA VAL A 139 -5.82 9.49 -2.48
C VAL A 139 -5.55 10.58 -1.45
N TYR A 140 -4.32 11.09 -1.41
CA TYR A 140 -3.92 12.13 -0.48
C TYR A 140 -4.73 13.42 -0.68
N LEU A 141 -4.98 13.87 -1.92
CA LEU A 141 -5.80 15.07 -2.16
C LEU A 141 -7.26 14.89 -1.74
N SER A 142 -7.81 13.66 -1.83
CA SER A 142 -9.14 13.37 -1.29
C SER A 142 -9.15 13.46 0.24
N GLU A 143 -8.14 12.90 0.91
CA GLU A 143 -7.98 12.96 2.36
C GLU A 143 -7.74 14.41 2.84
N MET A 144 -6.88 15.16 2.15
CA MET A 144 -6.61 16.57 2.40
C MET A 144 -7.88 17.41 2.27
N ASN A 145 -8.71 17.18 1.25
CA ASN A 145 -9.98 17.91 1.09
C ASN A 145 -10.93 17.68 2.27
N ALA A 146 -11.03 16.43 2.76
CA ALA A 146 -11.85 16.12 3.92
C ALA A 146 -11.33 16.81 5.20
N LEU A 147 -10.01 16.88 5.39
CA LEU A 147 -9.40 17.62 6.52
C LEU A 147 -9.63 19.14 6.40
N LEU A 148 -9.48 19.73 5.20
CA LEU A 148 -9.71 21.15 4.98
C LEU A 148 -11.13 21.61 5.32
N ALA A 149 -12.11 20.69 5.35
CA ALA A 149 -13.47 20.98 5.79
C ALA A 149 -13.59 21.24 7.30
N VAL A 150 -12.68 20.70 8.12
CA VAL A 150 -12.71 20.84 9.60
C VAL A 150 -11.66 21.78 10.16
N LEU A 151 -10.73 22.25 9.31
CA LEU A 151 -9.64 23.17 9.66
C LEU A 151 -10.01 24.66 9.55
N GLY A 152 -11.31 24.99 9.45
CA GLY A 152 -11.80 26.35 9.19
C GLY A 152 -11.42 27.40 10.25
N GLU A 153 -11.16 26.98 11.48
CA GLU A 153 -10.74 27.85 12.59
C GLU A 153 -9.22 28.12 12.62
N GLY A 154 -8.44 27.44 11.77
CA GLY A 154 -7.02 27.74 11.63
C GLY A 154 -6.77 29.09 10.94
N ASN A 155 -5.50 29.46 10.80
CA ASN A 155 -5.13 30.73 10.15
C ASN A 155 -5.67 30.83 8.71
N THR A 156 -6.45 31.88 8.45
CA THR A 156 -7.13 32.11 7.16
C THR A 156 -6.16 32.16 5.97
N ARG A 157 -4.95 32.72 6.15
CA ARG A 157 -3.95 32.82 5.08
C ARG A 157 -3.42 31.44 4.68
N LEU A 158 -3.11 30.59 5.66
CA LEU A 158 -2.68 29.22 5.39
C LEU A 158 -3.84 28.37 4.84
N LEU A 159 -5.06 28.55 5.34
CA LEU A 159 -6.24 27.83 4.83
C LEU A 159 -6.49 28.15 3.35
N ASN A 160 -6.44 29.42 2.97
CA ASN A 160 -6.58 29.84 1.58
C ASN A 160 -5.43 29.30 0.71
N LYS A 161 -4.19 29.33 1.23
CA LYS A 161 -3.03 28.75 0.54
C LYS A 161 -3.18 27.24 0.33
N ALA A 162 -3.65 26.51 1.35
CA ALA A 162 -3.86 25.06 1.27
C ALA A 162 -4.97 24.70 0.27
N ARG A 163 -6.09 25.45 0.25
CA ARG A 163 -7.17 25.28 -0.73
C ARG A 163 -6.71 25.60 -2.16
N ALA A 164 -5.97 26.69 -2.35
CA ALA A 164 -5.42 27.05 -3.65
C ALA A 164 -4.43 25.99 -4.15
N LEU A 165 -3.50 25.54 -3.30
CA LEU A 165 -2.57 24.47 -3.64
C LEU A 165 -3.28 23.16 -3.95
N HIS A 166 -4.29 22.79 -3.15
CA HIS A 166 -5.11 21.61 -3.41
C HIS A 166 -5.77 21.68 -4.79
N GLY A 167 -6.40 22.82 -5.12
CA GLY A 167 -6.99 23.08 -6.44
C GLY A 167 -5.95 23.01 -7.57
N GLU A 168 -4.81 23.70 -7.43
CA GLU A 168 -3.72 23.66 -8.42
C GLU A 168 -3.18 22.24 -8.63
N CYS A 169 -2.98 21.48 -7.57
CA CYS A 169 -2.49 20.11 -7.66
C CYS A 169 -3.54 19.17 -8.26
N GLN A 170 -4.81 19.37 -7.94
CA GLN A 170 -5.91 18.63 -8.54
C GLN A 170 -6.06 18.96 -10.03
N GLU A 171 -5.93 20.23 -10.42
CA GLU A 171 -5.89 20.66 -11.81
C GLU A 171 -4.67 20.12 -12.54
N LYS A 172 -3.46 20.21 -11.98
CA LYS A 172 -2.25 19.64 -12.57
C LYS A 172 -2.34 18.13 -12.73
N LEU A 173 -2.94 17.41 -11.78
CA LEU A 173 -3.20 15.97 -11.92
C LEU A 173 -4.28 15.69 -12.95
N SER A 174 -5.30 16.53 -13.06
CA SER A 174 -6.36 16.44 -14.07
C SER A 174 -5.86 16.82 -15.47
N GLN A 175 -4.90 17.73 -15.59
CA GLN A 175 -4.22 18.14 -16.81
C GLN A 175 -3.12 17.16 -17.21
N ARG A 176 -2.39 16.55 -16.26
CA ARG A 176 -1.53 15.38 -16.54
C ARG A 176 -2.38 14.21 -17.01
N ALA A 177 -3.52 13.97 -16.35
CA ALA A 177 -4.50 13.00 -16.83
C ALA A 177 -5.13 13.42 -18.18
N GLY A 178 -5.32 14.72 -18.45
CA GLY A 178 -5.92 15.28 -19.67
C GLY A 178 -4.96 15.41 -20.86
N ALA A 179 -3.66 15.55 -20.61
CA ALA A 179 -2.60 15.48 -21.64
C ALA A 179 -2.26 14.03 -21.99
N GLU A 180 -2.59 13.08 -21.10
CA GLU A 180 -2.56 11.64 -21.35
C GLU A 180 -3.93 11.06 -21.74
N ALA A 181 -4.99 11.87 -21.79
CA ALA A 181 -6.34 11.44 -22.18
C ALA A 181 -6.84 12.16 -23.44
N SER A 182 -6.83 11.43 -24.55
CA SER A 182 -7.87 11.62 -25.57
C SER A 182 -9.23 11.22 -24.97
N PRO A 183 -10.35 11.84 -25.38
CA PRO A 183 -11.61 11.74 -24.67
C PRO A 183 -12.28 10.38 -24.91
N SER A 184 -12.42 9.61 -23.82
CA SER A 184 -13.30 8.44 -23.57
C SER A 184 -12.56 7.24 -22.96
N THR A 185 -11.97 7.38 -21.76
CA THR A 185 -11.50 6.19 -21.03
C THR A 185 -12.71 5.47 -20.44
N ILE A 186 -13.31 4.58 -21.24
CA ILE A 186 -14.21 3.54 -20.75
C ILE A 186 -13.44 2.82 -19.63
N GLY A 187 -13.91 2.86 -18.38
CA GLY A 187 -13.27 2.16 -17.28
C GLY A 187 -13.20 0.65 -17.54
N LEU A 188 -12.26 -0.06 -16.91
CA LEU A 188 -12.06 -1.49 -17.15
C LEU A 188 -13.36 -2.30 -16.96
N ALA A 189 -14.17 -1.95 -15.96
CA ALA A 189 -15.49 -2.56 -15.74
C ALA A 189 -16.49 -2.29 -16.86
N ALA A 190 -16.46 -1.10 -17.49
CA ALA A 190 -17.34 -0.76 -18.60
C ALA A 190 -16.90 -1.44 -19.93
N LEU A 191 -15.64 -1.83 -20.05
CA LEU A 191 -15.18 -2.72 -21.14
C LEU A 191 -15.57 -4.17 -20.92
N PHE A 192 -15.59 -4.62 -19.67
CA PHE A 192 -15.89 -6.01 -19.29
C PHE A 192 -17.14 -6.12 -18.39
N PRO A 193 -18.30 -5.61 -18.80
CA PRO A 193 -19.48 -5.53 -17.93
C PRO A 193 -20.00 -6.92 -17.53
N GLN A 194 -19.84 -7.93 -18.39
CA GLN A 194 -20.24 -9.30 -18.09
C GLN A 194 -19.42 -9.90 -16.94
N VAL A 195 -18.13 -9.54 -16.85
CA VAL A 195 -17.23 -10.02 -15.80
C VAL A 195 -17.43 -9.20 -14.53
N ALA A 196 -17.44 -7.87 -14.65
CA ALA A 196 -17.64 -6.94 -13.54
C ALA A 196 -18.96 -7.23 -12.79
N ASN A 197 -20.05 -7.43 -13.51
CA ASN A 197 -21.36 -7.71 -12.92
C ASN A 197 -21.60 -9.19 -12.58
N SER A 198 -20.60 -10.07 -12.75
CA SER A 198 -20.80 -11.50 -12.52
C SER A 198 -20.81 -11.85 -11.03
N LEU A 199 -21.73 -12.73 -10.64
CA LEU A 199 -21.68 -13.40 -9.34
C LEU A 199 -20.37 -14.17 -9.15
N LEU A 200 -19.77 -14.63 -10.25
CA LEU A 200 -18.50 -15.34 -10.25
C LEU A 200 -17.38 -14.44 -9.72
N LEU A 201 -17.20 -13.23 -10.24
CA LEU A 201 -16.18 -12.29 -9.77
C LEU A 201 -16.39 -11.92 -8.30
N ARG A 202 -17.64 -11.66 -7.90
CA ARG A 202 -17.97 -11.33 -6.51
C ARG A 202 -17.59 -12.46 -5.56
N ARG A 203 -17.94 -13.70 -5.89
CA ARG A 203 -17.55 -14.88 -5.09
C ARG A 203 -16.05 -15.10 -5.13
N PHE A 204 -15.43 -14.95 -6.29
CA PHE A 204 -14.01 -15.17 -6.51
C PHE A 204 -13.13 -14.33 -5.57
N ARG A 205 -13.55 -13.11 -5.22
CA ARG A 205 -12.88 -12.24 -4.23
C ARG A 205 -12.79 -12.87 -2.84
N GLU A 206 -13.77 -13.69 -2.48
CA GLU A 206 -13.94 -14.26 -1.15
C GLU A 206 -13.55 -15.75 -1.09
N VAL A 207 -13.12 -16.35 -2.23
CA VAL A 207 -12.73 -17.77 -2.29
C VAL A 207 -11.49 -18.05 -1.44
N PHE A 208 -10.53 -17.14 -1.46
CA PHE A 208 -9.29 -17.27 -0.70
C PHE A 208 -9.01 -15.98 0.07
N THR A 209 -8.54 -16.16 1.29
CA THR A 209 -8.31 -15.10 2.26
C THR A 209 -6.87 -15.13 2.78
N ALA A 210 -6.46 -14.08 3.48
CA ALA A 210 -5.19 -14.02 4.17
C ALA A 210 -4.96 -15.24 5.07
N GLY A 211 -6.00 -15.73 5.74
CA GLY A 211 -5.97 -16.90 6.61
C GLY A 211 -5.55 -18.19 5.91
N ASP A 212 -5.90 -18.37 4.64
CA ASP A 212 -5.56 -19.58 3.87
C ASP A 212 -4.07 -19.71 3.59
N ILE A 213 -3.32 -18.62 3.74
CA ILE A 213 -1.89 -18.55 3.43
C ILE A 213 -1.05 -18.04 4.61
N ALA A 214 -1.68 -17.64 5.72
CA ALA A 214 -0.99 -17.20 6.92
C ALA A 214 -0.31 -18.38 7.61
N GLU A 215 0.96 -18.21 7.98
CA GLU A 215 1.62 -19.10 8.92
C GLU A 215 1.39 -18.60 10.35
N PRO A 216 1.23 -19.49 11.35
CA PRO A 216 1.11 -19.08 12.75
C PRO A 216 2.33 -18.28 13.21
N LEU A 217 2.10 -17.11 13.80
CA LEU A 217 3.17 -16.28 14.35
C LEU A 217 3.57 -16.79 15.74
N LEU A 218 4.65 -17.56 15.81
CA LEU A 218 5.26 -17.89 17.10
C LEU A 218 5.67 -16.58 17.80
N SER A 219 5.36 -16.46 19.08
CA SER A 219 5.70 -15.27 19.87
C SER A 219 6.31 -15.60 21.22
N PHE A 220 7.04 -14.63 21.77
CA PHE A 220 7.69 -14.69 23.08
C PHE A 220 7.27 -13.49 23.93
N ASP A 221 7.23 -13.65 25.24
CA ASP A 221 7.02 -12.52 26.14
C ASP A 221 8.24 -11.59 26.12
N THR A 222 8.00 -10.30 26.35
CA THR A 222 9.02 -9.26 26.21
C THR A 222 10.23 -9.50 27.13
N ASP A 223 9.99 -10.07 28.30
CA ASP A 223 10.98 -10.44 29.33
C ASP A 223 11.67 -11.78 29.08
N ALA A 224 11.21 -12.59 28.11
CA ALA A 224 11.84 -13.86 27.78
C ALA A 224 13.32 -13.66 27.39
N PRO A 225 14.26 -14.55 27.76
CA PRO A 225 15.68 -14.41 27.40
C PRO A 225 15.93 -14.44 25.89
N ALA A 226 16.71 -13.48 25.38
CA ALA A 226 17.02 -13.36 23.95
C ALA A 226 17.66 -14.64 23.36
N ARG A 227 18.54 -15.29 24.12
CA ARG A 227 19.21 -16.54 23.76
C ARG A 227 18.22 -17.68 23.54
N ASP A 228 17.17 -17.78 24.36
CA ASP A 228 16.17 -18.84 24.24
C ASP A 228 15.29 -18.64 23.02
N SER A 229 14.84 -17.42 22.76
CA SER A 229 14.10 -17.10 21.54
C SER A 229 14.94 -17.39 20.29
N ALA A 230 16.20 -16.96 20.24
CA ALA A 230 17.08 -17.25 19.11
C ALA A 230 17.29 -18.76 18.90
N ARG A 231 17.46 -19.53 19.99
CA ARG A 231 17.58 -21.00 19.92
C ARG A 231 16.32 -21.64 19.35
N ILE A 232 15.14 -21.24 19.82
CA ILE A 232 13.85 -21.78 19.36
C ILE A 232 13.58 -21.37 17.90
N MET A 233 13.84 -20.11 17.55
CA MET A 233 13.68 -19.61 16.18
C MET A 233 14.61 -20.36 15.22
N LYS A 234 15.88 -20.58 15.57
CA LYS A 234 16.82 -21.39 14.77
C LYS A 234 16.34 -22.83 14.61
N ALA A 235 15.92 -23.46 15.71
CA ALA A 235 15.45 -24.85 15.70
C ALA A 235 14.17 -25.05 14.87
N ARG A 236 13.32 -24.02 14.78
CA ARG A 236 12.08 -24.04 13.97
C ARG A 236 12.23 -23.35 12.61
N HIS A 237 13.45 -22.98 12.21
CA HIS A 237 13.73 -22.25 10.97
C HIS A 237 12.93 -20.95 10.79
N LEU A 238 12.57 -20.29 11.91
CA LEU A 238 11.82 -19.05 11.90
C LEU A 238 12.77 -17.87 11.67
N LYS A 239 12.47 -17.08 10.65
CA LYS A 239 13.13 -15.79 10.43
C LYS A 239 12.61 -14.72 11.39
N ILE A 240 11.35 -14.86 11.83
CA ILE A 240 10.58 -13.83 12.51
C ILE A 240 9.76 -14.46 13.63
N ALA A 241 9.66 -13.74 14.75
CA ALA A 241 8.79 -14.08 15.85
C ALA A 241 8.12 -12.82 16.42
N GLY A 242 6.88 -12.96 16.88
CA GLY A 242 6.17 -11.91 17.59
C GLY A 242 6.71 -11.71 19.00
N ILE A 243 6.49 -10.52 19.55
CA ILE A 243 6.85 -10.15 20.91
C ILE A 243 5.58 -9.69 21.62
N ARG A 244 5.26 -10.36 22.72
CA ARG A 244 4.07 -10.12 23.53
C ARG A 244 4.37 -9.12 24.65
N VAL A 245 3.53 -8.11 24.74
CA VAL A 245 3.43 -7.17 25.85
C VAL A 245 2.05 -7.38 26.46
N ASP A 246 1.99 -7.70 27.75
CA ASP A 246 0.74 -8.01 28.46
C ASP A 246 -0.10 -9.11 27.78
N GLY A 247 0.58 -10.13 27.23
CA GLY A 247 -0.05 -11.27 26.55
C GLY A 247 -0.48 -11.02 25.10
N VAL A 248 -0.33 -9.80 24.57
CA VAL A 248 -0.72 -9.45 23.19
C VAL A 248 0.51 -9.17 22.33
N VAL A 249 0.55 -9.70 21.11
CA VAL A 249 1.63 -9.43 20.16
C VAL A 249 1.55 -7.98 19.68
N GLN A 250 2.55 -7.17 20.03
CA GLN A 250 2.62 -5.74 19.66
C GLN A 250 3.85 -5.38 18.82
N ALA A 251 4.88 -6.22 18.89
CA ALA A 251 6.13 -6.05 18.17
C ALA A 251 6.56 -7.39 17.56
N TYR A 252 7.62 -7.37 16.78
CA TYR A 252 8.28 -8.57 16.30
C TYR A 252 9.80 -8.41 16.36
N VAL A 253 10.49 -9.53 16.25
CA VAL A 253 11.95 -9.58 16.17
C VAL A 253 12.35 -10.47 15.00
N ARG A 254 13.37 -10.04 14.25
CA ARG A 254 14.00 -10.88 13.23
C ARG A 254 15.14 -11.64 13.87
N LEU A 255 15.37 -12.88 13.43
CA LEU A 255 16.46 -13.70 13.96
C LEU A 255 17.83 -13.02 13.80
N ALA A 256 18.03 -12.28 12.70
CA ALA A 256 19.24 -11.52 12.42
C ALA A 256 19.48 -10.35 13.40
N ASP A 257 18.42 -9.87 14.05
CA ASP A 257 18.42 -8.71 14.95
C ASP A 257 18.59 -9.12 16.43
N ILE A 258 18.77 -10.42 16.70
CA ILE A 258 19.06 -10.93 18.04
C ILE A 258 20.58 -11.05 18.18
N ALA A 259 21.18 -10.23 19.06
CA ALA A 259 22.59 -10.30 19.36
C ALA A 259 22.90 -11.64 20.04
N VAL A 260 23.55 -12.54 19.30
CA VAL A 260 24.09 -13.78 19.87
C VAL A 260 25.42 -13.43 20.52
N GLY A 261 25.39 -13.01 21.79
CA GLY A 261 26.59 -12.93 22.59
C GLY A 261 27.20 -14.33 22.68
N ASP A 262 28.40 -14.50 22.16
CA ASP A 262 29.19 -15.72 22.32
C ASP A 262 29.53 -15.90 23.81
N VAL A 263 29.45 -17.12 24.31
CA VAL A 263 29.61 -17.43 25.73
C VAL A 263 31.07 -17.26 26.13
N GLY A 264 31.38 -16.18 26.83
CA GLY A 264 32.52 -16.08 27.74
C GLY A 264 32.02 -16.16 29.17
N ASP A 265 32.35 -17.24 29.86
CA ASP A 265 32.13 -17.44 31.29
C ASP A 265 32.75 -16.27 32.07
N GLY A 266 31.94 -15.48 32.78
CA GLY A 266 32.46 -14.30 33.47
C GLY A 266 31.40 -13.25 33.80
N ASP A 267 30.85 -13.38 35.00
CA ASP A 267 30.22 -12.31 35.75
C ASP A 267 31.03 -10.99 35.66
N ARG A 268 30.42 -9.94 35.07
CA ARG A 268 30.65 -8.50 35.36
C ARG A 268 29.77 -7.60 34.48
N GLY A 269 28.79 -6.96 35.12
CA GLY A 269 28.46 -5.54 34.95
C GLY A 269 27.87 -5.04 33.61
N GLY A 270 26.55 -4.79 33.60
CA GLY A 270 26.00 -3.55 33.05
C GLY A 270 25.71 -3.45 31.55
N ALA A 271 25.20 -4.50 30.89
CA ALA A 271 24.65 -4.42 29.53
C ALA A 271 23.10 -4.52 29.55
N ALA A 272 22.43 -3.77 28.65
CA ALA A 272 20.99 -3.53 28.63
C ALA A 272 20.12 -4.82 28.64
N PRO A 273 18.88 -4.79 29.18
CA PRO A 273 18.15 -5.99 29.61
C PRO A 273 17.67 -6.96 28.52
N SER A 274 17.80 -6.61 27.23
CA SER A 274 17.37 -7.50 26.15
C SER A 274 18.24 -7.28 24.92
N GLY A 275 19.11 -8.24 24.59
CA GLY A 275 19.92 -8.24 23.37
C GLY A 275 19.10 -8.42 22.07
N ARG A 276 17.92 -7.81 21.98
CA ARG A 276 17.00 -7.86 20.83
C ARG A 276 16.75 -6.45 20.32
N GLN A 277 16.90 -6.23 19.02
CA GLN A 277 16.33 -5.04 18.39
C GLN A 277 14.87 -5.35 18.01
N LEU A 278 13.94 -4.74 18.75
CA LEU A 278 12.50 -4.90 18.53
C LEU A 278 12.04 -4.04 17.36
N GLN A 279 11.16 -4.59 16.52
CA GLN A 279 10.51 -3.88 15.42
C GLN A 279 9.02 -3.73 15.74
N HIS A 280 8.48 -2.53 15.56
CA HIS A 280 7.04 -2.31 15.72
C HIS A 280 6.28 -2.87 14.51
N ILE A 281 5.11 -3.48 14.77
CA ILE A 281 4.19 -3.89 13.71
C ILE A 281 3.40 -2.65 13.29
N ALA A 282 3.64 -2.16 12.07
CA ALA A 282 2.96 -0.97 11.57
C ALA A 282 1.49 -1.26 11.24
N ALA A 283 0.62 -0.27 11.43
CA ALA A 283 -0.82 -0.38 11.21
C ALA A 283 -1.19 -0.89 9.79
N ASP A 284 -0.44 -0.43 8.79
CA ASP A 284 -0.67 -0.74 7.38
C ASP A 284 0.00 -2.04 6.93
N GLN A 285 0.63 -2.78 7.85
CA GLN A 285 1.17 -4.13 7.67
C GLN A 285 0.20 -5.24 8.12
N VAL A 286 -0.90 -4.90 8.80
CA VAL A 286 -1.83 -5.87 9.40
C VAL A 286 -3.12 -5.99 8.58
N LEU A 287 -3.55 -7.23 8.31
CA LEU A 287 -4.87 -7.54 7.75
C LEU A 287 -5.70 -8.41 8.71
N ALA A 288 -7.02 -8.34 8.56
CA ALA A 288 -7.90 -9.32 9.17
C ALA A 288 -7.72 -10.69 8.48
N ILE A 289 -7.93 -11.78 9.22
CA ILE A 289 -7.78 -13.14 8.69
C ILE A 289 -8.62 -13.43 7.45
N ASN A 290 -9.78 -12.79 7.33
CA ASN A 290 -10.70 -12.95 6.19
C ASN A 290 -10.43 -11.95 5.05
N ALA A 291 -9.37 -11.14 5.13
CA ALA A 291 -9.05 -10.19 4.07
C ALA A 291 -8.74 -10.91 2.75
N PRO A 292 -9.16 -10.36 1.59
CA PRO A 292 -8.93 -10.99 0.30
C PRO A 292 -7.44 -10.97 -0.08
N LEU A 293 -7.01 -11.95 -0.87
CA LEU A 293 -5.60 -12.06 -1.30
C LEU A 293 -5.07 -10.84 -2.05
N MET A 294 -5.94 -10.07 -2.72
CA MET A 294 -5.54 -8.81 -3.38
C MET A 294 -4.98 -7.78 -2.38
N ASP A 295 -5.51 -7.73 -1.16
CA ASP A 295 -5.05 -6.81 -0.12
C ASP A 295 -3.70 -7.27 0.43
N VAL A 296 -3.52 -8.59 0.56
CA VAL A 296 -2.23 -9.19 0.95
C VAL A 296 -1.13 -8.79 -0.05
N VAL A 297 -1.39 -8.94 -1.36
CA VAL A 297 -0.45 -8.49 -2.40
C VAL A 297 -0.16 -6.99 -2.29
N GLY A 298 -1.19 -6.19 -1.99
CA GLY A 298 -1.06 -4.74 -1.78
C GLY A 298 -0.18 -4.35 -0.58
N ILE A 299 -0.20 -5.12 0.51
CA ILE A 299 0.72 -4.92 1.65
C ILE A 299 2.12 -5.39 1.28
N LEU A 300 2.26 -6.60 0.73
CA LEU A 300 3.56 -7.19 0.36
C LEU A 300 4.30 -6.41 -0.75
N THR A 301 3.63 -5.47 -1.42
CA THR A 301 4.25 -4.52 -2.36
C THR A 301 4.99 -3.40 -1.65
N ARG A 302 4.53 -3.01 -0.45
CA ARG A 302 5.05 -1.90 0.35
C ARG A 302 5.92 -2.36 1.50
N HIS A 303 5.68 -3.58 1.98
CA HIS A 303 6.30 -4.19 3.13
C HIS A 303 6.81 -5.59 2.78
N ASP A 304 7.85 -6.06 3.45
CA ASP A 304 8.38 -7.42 3.23
C ASP A 304 7.47 -8.50 3.85
N GLN A 305 6.60 -8.09 4.76
CA GLN A 305 5.76 -8.94 5.59
C GLN A 305 4.36 -8.35 5.71
N CYS A 306 3.38 -9.22 5.82
CA CYS A 306 2.00 -8.91 6.14
C CYS A 306 1.62 -9.72 7.38
N PHE A 307 1.17 -9.05 8.43
CA PHE A 307 0.67 -9.69 9.64
C PHE A 307 -0.82 -9.93 9.53
N VAL A 308 -1.30 -11.00 10.16
CA VAL A 308 -2.71 -11.41 10.14
C VAL A 308 -3.27 -11.40 11.54
N SER A 309 -4.44 -10.79 11.70
CA SER A 309 -5.12 -10.60 12.97
C SER A 309 -6.45 -11.34 13.05
N VAL A 310 -6.79 -11.73 14.28
CA VAL A 310 -8.09 -12.28 14.67
C VAL A 310 -8.52 -11.52 15.93
N PHE A 311 -9.69 -10.88 15.90
CA PHE A 311 -10.19 -10.03 17.01
C PHE A 311 -9.12 -9.07 17.54
N ASP A 312 -8.50 -8.30 16.63
CA ASP A 312 -7.46 -7.29 16.91
C ASP A 312 -6.14 -7.83 17.50
N SER A 313 -6.00 -9.15 17.62
CA SER A 313 -4.75 -9.79 18.03
C SER A 313 -4.00 -10.32 16.83
N VAL A 314 -2.72 -9.96 16.68
CA VAL A 314 -1.86 -10.51 15.63
C VAL A 314 -1.54 -11.97 15.95
N VAL A 315 -1.95 -12.87 15.06
CA VAL A 315 -1.81 -14.33 15.24
C VAL A 315 -1.04 -14.99 14.10
N GLY A 316 -0.87 -14.32 12.97
CA GLY A 316 -0.27 -14.90 11.77
C GLY A 316 0.68 -13.96 11.04
N LEU A 317 1.50 -14.57 10.19
CA LEU A 317 2.47 -13.91 9.33
C LEU A 317 2.35 -14.46 7.91
N ILE A 318 2.41 -13.55 6.94
CA ILE A 318 2.51 -13.83 5.53
C ILE A 318 3.76 -13.11 5.03
N GLU A 319 4.75 -13.88 4.60
CA GLU A 319 5.91 -13.37 3.87
C GLU A 319 5.65 -13.42 2.36
N ARG A 320 6.46 -12.70 1.57
CA ARG A 320 6.30 -12.69 0.10
C ARG A 320 6.34 -14.09 -0.53
N ASP A 321 7.10 -15.02 0.03
CA ASP A 321 7.16 -16.41 -0.44
C ASP A 321 5.82 -17.17 -0.32
N ALA A 322 4.91 -16.72 0.56
CA ALA A 322 3.58 -17.33 0.67
C ALA A 322 2.75 -17.22 -0.63
N VAL A 323 3.14 -16.34 -1.56
CA VAL A 323 2.55 -16.21 -2.90
C VAL A 323 2.78 -17.46 -3.75
N ASN A 324 3.81 -18.26 -3.45
CA ASN A 324 4.02 -19.56 -4.07
C ASN A 324 3.05 -20.65 -3.56
N LYS A 325 2.27 -20.39 -2.50
CA LYS A 325 1.35 -21.39 -1.92
C LYS A 325 0.19 -21.70 -2.88
N PRO A 326 -0.34 -22.95 -2.85
CA PRO A 326 -1.44 -23.37 -3.73
C PRO A 326 -2.66 -22.43 -3.77
N PRO A 327 -3.17 -21.86 -2.64
CA PRO A 327 -4.30 -20.95 -2.68
C PRO A 327 -4.07 -19.71 -3.56
N VAL A 328 -2.88 -19.10 -3.47
CA VAL A 328 -2.53 -17.93 -4.29
C VAL A 328 -2.37 -18.30 -5.76
N ARG A 329 -1.80 -19.48 -6.06
CA ARG A 329 -1.67 -19.96 -7.43
C ARG A 329 -3.03 -20.23 -8.06
N MET A 330 -3.95 -20.86 -7.33
CA MET A 330 -5.33 -21.08 -7.76
C MET A 330 -6.06 -19.77 -8.00
N TRP A 331 -5.87 -18.80 -7.10
CA TRP A 331 -6.38 -17.44 -7.26
C TRP A 331 -5.80 -16.77 -8.51
N LEU A 332 -4.48 -16.70 -8.69
CA LEU A 332 -3.89 -16.08 -9.88
C LEU A 332 -4.36 -16.73 -11.18
N PHE A 333 -4.46 -18.06 -11.22
CA PHE A 333 -4.96 -18.78 -12.39
C PHE A 333 -6.44 -18.45 -12.69
N GLY A 334 -7.28 -18.40 -11.66
CA GLY A 334 -8.67 -17.98 -11.78
C GLY A 334 -8.81 -16.53 -12.25
N ALA A 335 -7.98 -15.61 -11.75
CA ALA A 335 -7.94 -14.23 -12.19
C ALA A 335 -7.54 -14.10 -13.68
N ILE A 336 -6.55 -14.88 -14.13
CA ILE A 336 -6.18 -14.95 -15.56
C ILE A 336 -7.33 -15.50 -16.40
N THR A 337 -8.04 -16.51 -15.91
CA THR A 337 -9.19 -17.11 -16.61
C THR A 337 -10.35 -16.12 -16.74
N LEU A 338 -10.67 -15.39 -15.66
CA LEU A 338 -11.68 -14.32 -15.70
C LEU A 338 -11.29 -13.21 -16.68
N TYR A 339 -10.01 -12.86 -16.72
CA TYR A 339 -9.49 -11.91 -17.69
C TYR A 339 -9.64 -12.44 -19.13
N GLU A 340 -9.30 -13.70 -19.39
CA GLU A 340 -9.45 -14.35 -20.69
C GLU A 340 -10.91 -14.39 -21.16
N MET A 341 -11.85 -14.69 -20.26
CA MET A 341 -13.28 -14.64 -20.53
C MET A 341 -13.73 -13.23 -20.93
N GLY A 342 -13.26 -12.19 -20.23
CA GLY A 342 -13.53 -10.81 -20.57
C GLY A 342 -13.01 -10.43 -21.96
N LEU A 343 -11.78 -10.85 -22.30
CA LEU A 343 -11.20 -10.61 -23.61
C LEU A 343 -12.04 -11.24 -24.73
N LEU A 344 -12.52 -12.47 -24.52
CA LEU A 344 -13.36 -13.18 -25.49
C LEU A 344 -14.62 -12.38 -25.82
N THR A 345 -15.40 -12.01 -24.80
CA THR A 345 -16.62 -11.20 -24.97
C THR A 345 -16.34 -9.87 -25.66
N LEU A 346 -15.20 -9.23 -25.33
CA LEU A 346 -14.82 -7.97 -25.94
C LEU A 346 -14.51 -8.14 -27.44
N ILE A 347 -13.84 -9.23 -27.83
CA ILE A 347 -13.56 -9.52 -29.25
C ILE A 347 -14.87 -9.74 -30.01
N GLU A 348 -15.81 -10.51 -29.45
CA GLU A 348 -17.13 -10.74 -30.07
C GLU A 348 -17.90 -9.43 -30.29
N LYS A 349 -17.79 -8.50 -29.32
CA LYS A 349 -18.40 -7.17 -29.43
C LYS A 349 -17.74 -6.29 -30.50
N ILE A 350 -16.42 -6.34 -30.62
CA ILE A 350 -15.67 -5.50 -31.58
C ILE A 350 -15.79 -6.06 -33.01
N TYR A 351 -15.80 -7.39 -33.16
CA TYR A 351 -15.74 -8.10 -34.43
C TYR A 351 -16.87 -9.15 -34.56
N PRO A 352 -18.15 -8.70 -34.57
CA PRO A 352 -19.30 -9.61 -34.57
C PRO A 352 -19.43 -10.46 -35.83
N ASP A 353 -18.83 -10.01 -36.93
CA ASP A 353 -18.79 -10.71 -38.23
C ASP A 353 -17.60 -11.67 -38.37
N GLY A 354 -16.75 -11.78 -37.34
CA GLY A 354 -15.54 -12.60 -37.38
C GLY A 354 -14.37 -11.97 -38.15
N SER A 355 -14.43 -10.68 -38.49
CA SER A 355 -13.36 -9.95 -39.21
C SER A 355 -12.00 -9.97 -38.49
N TRP A 356 -11.96 -10.29 -37.19
CA TRP A 356 -10.75 -10.53 -36.42
C TRP A 356 -9.83 -11.60 -37.04
N GLN A 357 -10.38 -12.55 -37.81
CA GLN A 357 -9.58 -13.59 -38.49
C GLN A 357 -8.57 -13.00 -39.48
N GLY A 358 -8.88 -11.85 -40.09
CA GLY A 358 -7.98 -11.15 -41.02
C GLY A 358 -6.86 -10.37 -40.33
N ILE A 359 -6.94 -10.18 -39.00
CA ILE A 359 -5.95 -9.43 -38.21
C ILE A 359 -4.83 -10.36 -37.73
N LEU A 360 -5.15 -11.63 -37.44
CA LEU A 360 -4.17 -12.58 -36.93
C LEU A 360 -3.21 -13.06 -38.03
N PRO A 361 -1.92 -13.28 -37.70
CA PRO A 361 -0.99 -13.94 -38.62
C PRO A 361 -1.50 -15.33 -39.04
N ALA A 362 -1.33 -15.69 -40.31
CA ALA A 362 -1.85 -16.95 -40.88
C ALA A 362 -1.47 -18.19 -40.07
N GLY A 363 -0.23 -18.28 -39.57
CA GLY A 363 0.22 -19.40 -38.75
C GLY A 363 -0.45 -19.50 -37.36
N ARG A 364 -0.90 -18.38 -36.77
CA ARG A 364 -1.67 -18.40 -35.51
C ARG A 364 -3.11 -18.84 -35.76
N LEU A 365 -3.70 -18.37 -36.86
CA LEU A 365 -5.06 -18.75 -37.26
C LEU A 365 -5.15 -20.25 -37.61
N GLU A 366 -4.17 -20.79 -38.33
CA GLU A 366 -4.18 -22.22 -38.68
C GLU A 366 -4.08 -23.12 -37.43
N LYS A 367 -3.26 -22.75 -36.45
CA LYS A 367 -3.20 -23.45 -35.16
C LYS A 367 -4.55 -23.46 -34.42
N ALA A 368 -5.28 -22.34 -34.45
CA ALA A 368 -6.62 -22.28 -33.87
C ALA A 368 -7.60 -23.20 -34.61
N ARG A 369 -7.52 -23.27 -35.95
CA ARG A 369 -8.32 -24.18 -36.78
C ARG A 369 -7.97 -25.65 -36.54
N GLU A 370 -6.70 -25.98 -36.38
CA GLU A 370 -6.26 -27.33 -35.98
C GLU A 370 -6.86 -27.74 -34.63
N LEU A 371 -6.80 -26.85 -33.63
CA LEU A 371 -7.38 -27.10 -32.33
C LEU A 371 -8.91 -27.26 -32.40
N GLN A 372 -9.59 -26.45 -33.21
CA GLN A 372 -11.02 -26.56 -33.43
C GLN A 372 -11.38 -27.89 -34.08
N ARG A 373 -10.68 -28.28 -35.16
CA ARG A 373 -10.88 -29.58 -35.84
C ARG A 373 -10.70 -30.74 -34.86
N GLU A 374 -9.67 -30.67 -34.00
CA GLU A 374 -9.41 -31.69 -32.99
C GLU A 374 -10.49 -31.76 -31.91
N ARG A 375 -11.02 -30.62 -31.45
CA ARG A 375 -12.14 -30.57 -30.50
C ARG A 375 -13.43 -31.10 -31.11
N GLN A 376 -13.76 -30.71 -32.34
CA GLN A 376 -14.91 -31.22 -33.07
C GLN A 376 -14.82 -32.73 -33.32
N ARG A 377 -13.62 -33.26 -33.64
CA ARG A 377 -13.37 -34.70 -33.75
C ARG A 377 -13.68 -35.45 -32.45
N ARG A 378 -13.54 -34.80 -31.30
CA ARG A 378 -13.87 -35.34 -29.97
C ARG A 378 -15.31 -35.05 -29.54
N ASN A 379 -16.19 -34.64 -30.46
CA ASN A 379 -17.58 -34.22 -30.20
C ASN A 379 -17.69 -33.07 -29.17
N GLN A 380 -16.71 -32.17 -29.14
CA GLN A 380 -16.78 -30.94 -28.36
C GLN A 380 -17.20 -29.80 -29.28
N HIS A 381 -18.36 -29.21 -29.00
CA HIS A 381 -18.83 -28.04 -29.73
C HIS A 381 -18.05 -26.80 -29.29
N CYS A 382 -17.36 -26.14 -30.23
CA CYS A 382 -16.62 -24.91 -29.97
C CYS A 382 -16.53 -24.05 -31.24
N GLU A 383 -16.58 -22.74 -31.04
CA GLU A 383 -16.34 -21.77 -32.09
C GLU A 383 -14.84 -21.59 -32.32
N LEU A 384 -14.46 -21.03 -33.47
CA LEU A 384 -13.04 -20.83 -33.79
C LEU A 384 -12.37 -19.85 -32.80
N ILE A 385 -13.14 -18.87 -32.31
CA ILE A 385 -12.68 -17.87 -31.34
C ILE A 385 -12.33 -18.50 -29.97
N ASP A 386 -13.00 -19.59 -29.58
CA ASP A 386 -12.72 -20.35 -28.35
C ASP A 386 -11.37 -21.07 -28.39
N CYS A 387 -10.83 -21.26 -29.60
CA CYS A 387 -9.58 -21.96 -29.85
C CYS A 387 -8.36 -21.02 -29.90
N LEU A 388 -8.57 -19.70 -29.75
CA LEU A 388 -7.49 -18.72 -29.65
C LEU A 388 -6.75 -18.84 -28.31
N GLN A 389 -5.44 -18.62 -28.34
CA GLN A 389 -4.65 -18.51 -27.12
C GLN A 389 -4.88 -17.15 -26.45
N LEU A 390 -4.63 -17.07 -25.13
CA LEU A 390 -4.71 -15.84 -24.35
C LEU A 390 -3.96 -14.67 -25.02
N ALA A 391 -2.75 -14.92 -25.53
CA ALA A 391 -1.94 -13.90 -26.19
C ALA A 391 -2.57 -13.38 -27.49
N ASP A 392 -3.23 -14.27 -28.25
CA ASP A 392 -3.91 -13.90 -29.50
C ASP A 392 -5.17 -13.08 -29.19
N LYS A 393 -5.95 -13.49 -28.18
CA LYS A 393 -7.11 -12.74 -27.68
C LYS A 393 -6.71 -11.34 -27.20
N ALA A 394 -5.67 -11.26 -26.38
CA ALA A 394 -5.18 -9.99 -25.87
C ALA A 394 -4.67 -9.08 -26.99
N MET A 395 -3.97 -9.63 -28.00
CA MET A 395 -3.54 -8.87 -29.18
C MET A 395 -4.71 -8.26 -29.93
N LEU A 396 -5.76 -9.04 -30.20
CA LEU A 396 -6.96 -8.57 -30.91
C LEU A 396 -7.64 -7.42 -30.15
N THR A 397 -7.82 -7.56 -28.83
CA THR A 397 -8.41 -6.48 -28.03
C THR A 397 -7.54 -5.23 -27.99
N LEU A 398 -6.21 -5.36 -28.04
CA LEU A 398 -5.30 -4.21 -28.01
C LEU A 398 -5.20 -3.48 -29.35
N GLU A 399 -5.70 -4.02 -30.45
CA GLU A 399 -5.88 -3.25 -31.68
C GLU A 399 -7.08 -2.27 -31.57
N TYR A 400 -7.98 -2.47 -30.60
CA TYR A 400 -9.10 -1.57 -30.31
C TYR A 400 -8.66 -0.41 -29.39
N PRO A 401 -8.71 0.86 -29.83
CA PRO A 401 -8.20 2.00 -29.05
C PRO A 401 -8.80 2.14 -27.64
N PRO A 402 -10.12 2.04 -27.43
CA PRO A 402 -10.69 2.16 -26.07
C PRO A 402 -10.18 1.10 -25.08
N ALA A 403 -9.84 -0.10 -25.57
CA ALA A 403 -9.24 -1.14 -24.74
C ALA A 403 -7.78 -0.83 -24.35
N ARG A 404 -7.00 -0.21 -25.25
CA ARG A 404 -5.65 0.26 -24.91
C ARG A 404 -5.68 1.39 -23.90
N ASP A 405 -6.60 2.32 -24.08
CA ASP A 405 -6.74 3.51 -23.23
C ASP A 405 -7.18 3.10 -21.82
N ALA A 406 -8.16 2.20 -21.69
CA ALA A 406 -8.60 1.67 -20.40
C ALA A 406 -7.51 0.89 -19.64
N LEU A 407 -6.58 0.27 -20.37
CA LEU A 407 -5.45 -0.44 -19.78
C LEU A 407 -4.25 0.48 -19.49
N GLY A 408 -4.34 1.78 -19.80
CA GLY A 408 -3.30 2.77 -19.58
C GLY A 408 -2.02 2.48 -20.37
N LEU A 409 -2.15 1.96 -21.59
CA LEU A 409 -1.01 1.51 -22.40
C LEU A 409 -0.60 2.59 -23.42
N PRO A 410 0.55 3.27 -23.23
CA PRO A 410 0.92 4.44 -24.04
C PRO A 410 1.37 4.06 -25.47
N SER A 411 1.61 2.77 -25.75
CA SER A 411 2.08 2.34 -27.07
C SER A 411 1.75 0.88 -27.37
N LYS A 412 1.75 0.52 -28.67
CA LYS A 412 1.68 -0.88 -29.12
C LYS A 412 2.82 -1.75 -28.57
N ARG A 413 3.98 -1.17 -28.30
CA ARG A 413 5.13 -1.87 -27.68
C ARG A 413 4.84 -2.21 -26.23
N ALA A 414 4.29 -1.27 -25.46
CA ALA A 414 3.87 -1.51 -24.07
C ALA A 414 2.78 -2.59 -24.00
N ALA A 415 1.82 -2.56 -24.94
CA ALA A 415 0.79 -3.57 -25.07
C ALA A 415 1.36 -4.98 -25.34
N LYS A 416 2.29 -5.11 -26.29
CA LYS A 416 2.97 -6.40 -26.57
C LYS A 416 3.78 -6.91 -25.38
N ALA A 417 4.45 -6.03 -24.65
CA ALA A 417 5.19 -6.41 -23.43
C ALA A 417 4.23 -6.97 -22.37
N LEU A 418 3.10 -6.29 -22.13
CA LEU A 418 2.08 -6.76 -21.19
C LEU A 418 1.51 -8.14 -21.58
N ILE A 419 1.23 -8.37 -22.87
CA ILE A 419 0.77 -9.68 -23.34
C ILE A 419 1.77 -10.77 -23.01
N LYS A 420 3.05 -10.52 -23.33
CA LYS A 420 4.14 -11.48 -23.09
C LYS A 420 4.30 -11.78 -21.60
N ASP A 421 4.22 -10.75 -20.77
CA ASP A 421 4.32 -10.85 -19.32
C ASP A 421 3.17 -11.69 -18.73
N LEU A 422 1.93 -11.47 -19.20
CA LEU A 422 0.77 -12.24 -18.76
C LEU A 422 0.84 -13.72 -19.22
N GLU A 423 1.32 -13.95 -20.44
CA GLU A 423 1.57 -15.30 -20.96
C GLU A 423 2.65 -16.03 -20.15
N SER A 424 3.72 -15.31 -19.77
CA SER A 424 4.79 -15.83 -18.90
C SER A 424 4.24 -16.26 -17.54
N LEU A 425 3.52 -15.37 -16.85
CA LEU A 425 2.91 -15.68 -15.55
C LEU A 425 1.96 -16.88 -15.66
N ARG A 426 1.11 -16.95 -16.69
CA ARG A 426 0.21 -18.10 -16.92
C ARG A 426 0.99 -19.42 -17.03
N ASN A 427 2.09 -19.41 -17.79
CA ASN A 427 2.91 -20.61 -18.00
C ASN A 427 3.65 -21.01 -16.71
N HIS A 428 4.21 -20.05 -15.97
CA HIS A 428 4.86 -20.31 -14.68
C HIS A 428 3.86 -20.86 -13.65
N LEU A 429 2.60 -20.37 -13.68
CA LEU A 429 1.51 -20.89 -12.87
C LEU A 429 1.16 -22.35 -13.22
N ALA A 430 1.09 -22.68 -14.51
CA ALA A 430 0.78 -24.02 -14.99
C ALA A 430 1.90 -25.06 -14.67
N HIS A 431 3.16 -24.62 -14.59
CA HIS A 431 4.32 -25.50 -14.39
C HIS A 431 4.89 -25.51 -12.97
N ALA A 432 4.15 -25.02 -11.96
CA ALA A 432 4.61 -24.99 -10.56
C ALA A 432 5.92 -24.21 -10.33
N GLN A 433 6.28 -23.27 -11.22
CA GLN A 433 7.53 -22.50 -11.12
C GLN A 433 7.42 -21.37 -10.09
N ASP A 434 8.58 -20.88 -9.62
CA ASP A 434 8.65 -19.73 -8.71
C ASP A 434 8.21 -18.44 -9.42
N ILE A 435 7.07 -17.93 -8.99
CA ILE A 435 6.42 -16.74 -9.55
C ILE A 435 6.82 -15.45 -8.80
N VAL A 436 7.40 -15.57 -7.61
CA VAL A 436 7.75 -14.40 -6.79
C VAL A 436 8.98 -13.70 -7.37
N SER A 437 10.00 -14.46 -7.78
CA SER A 437 11.25 -13.88 -8.28
C SER A 437 11.10 -13.16 -9.62
N HIS A 438 10.18 -13.62 -10.48
CA HIS A 438 10.12 -13.20 -11.88
C HIS A 438 8.82 -12.49 -12.27
N ASP A 439 7.70 -12.76 -11.59
CA ASP A 439 6.37 -12.28 -12.00
C ASP A 439 5.71 -11.35 -10.98
N TRP A 440 6.43 -10.88 -9.97
CA TRP A 440 5.85 -10.05 -8.90
C TRP A 440 5.13 -8.80 -9.42
N VAL A 441 5.72 -8.11 -10.40
CA VAL A 441 5.11 -6.92 -11.03
C VAL A 441 3.80 -7.28 -11.73
N GLN A 442 3.74 -8.44 -12.37
CA GLN A 442 2.57 -8.95 -13.09
C GLN A 442 1.46 -9.33 -12.11
N ILE A 443 1.82 -9.97 -10.99
CA ILE A 443 0.92 -10.30 -9.89
C ILE A 443 0.27 -9.03 -9.32
N ILE A 444 1.07 -7.98 -9.06
CA ILE A 444 0.55 -6.69 -8.58
C ILE A 444 -0.43 -6.07 -9.58
N ARG A 445 -0.07 -6.05 -10.87
CA ARG A 445 -0.93 -5.51 -11.93
C ARG A 445 -2.24 -6.27 -12.04
N LEU A 446 -2.19 -7.60 -11.97
CA LEU A 446 -3.39 -8.44 -12.02
C LEU A 446 -4.27 -8.21 -10.79
N ALA A 447 -3.69 -8.18 -9.58
CA ALA A 447 -4.41 -7.87 -8.34
C ALA A 447 -5.14 -6.52 -8.42
N HIS A 448 -4.47 -5.49 -8.93
CA HIS A 448 -5.07 -4.16 -9.08
C HIS A 448 -6.24 -4.15 -10.07
N ARG A 449 -6.09 -4.80 -11.23
CA ARG A 449 -7.15 -4.88 -12.24
C ARG A 449 -8.37 -5.65 -11.73
N MET A 450 -8.14 -6.71 -10.98
CA MET A 450 -9.21 -7.45 -10.32
C MET A 450 -9.97 -6.57 -9.31
N ALA A 451 -9.26 -5.71 -8.59
CA ALA A 451 -9.87 -4.73 -7.70
C ALA A 451 -10.73 -3.72 -8.48
N GLU A 452 -10.21 -3.12 -9.56
CA GLU A 452 -10.95 -2.18 -10.42
C GLU A 452 -12.24 -2.78 -11.01
N LEU A 453 -12.17 -4.04 -11.46
CA LEU A 453 -13.34 -4.77 -11.97
C LEU A 453 -14.41 -5.02 -10.90
N SER A 454 -14.01 -5.03 -9.62
CA SER A 454 -14.89 -5.36 -8.49
C SER A 454 -15.51 -4.13 -7.81
N THR A 455 -15.07 -2.92 -8.18
CA THR A 455 -15.58 -1.65 -7.62
C THR A 455 -16.69 -0.99 -8.43
N ALA A 456 -17.01 -1.55 -9.60
CA ALA A 456 -18.16 -1.16 -10.42
C ALA A 456 -19.39 -2.00 -10.06
#